data_AF-A0ABD3D2A9-F1
#
_entry.id   AF-A0ABD3D2A9-F1
#
_cell.length_a   1.000
_cell.length_b   1.000
_cell.length_c   1.000
_cell.angle_alpha   90.00
_cell.angle_beta   90.00
_cell.angle_gamma   90.00
#
_symmetry.space_group_name_H-M   'P 1'
#
loop_
_entity.id
_entity.type
_entity.pdbx_description
1 polymer ?
#
loop_
_entity_poly.entity_id
_entity_poly.type
_entity_poly.pdbx_seq_one_letter_code
_entity_poly.pdbx_strand_id
1 'polypeptide(L)'
;MAKQYWLMDSEGMDVYQLFGSKYAQVRTIQTLKDFMKEDGKNYWVHAKIVSIVSRDDFWYRACMLCGKPVEVVAGQKKCFRCGYISVGDIYMYNLEVIVVDDTGYMNLVLSDKASTRLIRLETVDCIALQKRLLATALFEVIFSSDDGLVRRFNVSRFNDDPDVIEAYKHRYLHEEMVEANVAEEEADDEEQWEHWQEEEEEGSDNSCVDD
;
A
#
# COMPACT_ATOMS: atom_id res chain seq x y z
N MET A 1 17.84 25.50 -10.86
CA MET A 1 16.56 25.15 -11.51
C MET A 1 16.54 23.64 -11.72
N ALA A 2 15.72 22.92 -10.96
CA ALA A 2 15.60 21.47 -11.13
C ALA A 2 14.84 21.16 -12.43
N LYS A 3 15.41 20.31 -13.29
CA LYS A 3 14.72 19.82 -14.48
C LYS A 3 13.59 18.89 -14.03
N GLN A 4 12.36 19.30 -14.26
CA GLN A 4 11.18 18.47 -14.04
C GLN A 4 11.08 17.49 -15.21
N TYR A 5 11.53 16.25 -14.99
CA TYR A 5 11.37 15.17 -15.97
C TYR A 5 9.97 14.57 -15.78
N TRP A 6 9.15 14.66 -16.83
CA TRP A 6 7.86 13.98 -16.91
C TRP A 6 8.13 12.49 -17.10
N LEU A 7 8.18 11.73 -15.99
CA LEU A 7 8.07 10.27 -16.08
C LEU A 7 6.60 9.98 -16.34
N MET A 8 6.31 9.29 -17.44
CA MET A 8 4.96 8.86 -17.81
C MET A 8 4.92 7.35 -17.69
N ASP A 9 3.86 6.78 -17.13
CA ASP A 9 3.68 5.33 -17.13
C ASP A 9 3.27 4.81 -18.53
N SER A 10 3.15 3.49 -18.67
CA SER A 10 2.69 2.83 -19.90
C SER A 10 1.29 3.24 -20.39
N GLU A 11 0.51 3.92 -19.54
CA GLU A 11 -0.82 4.43 -19.86
C GLU A 11 -0.80 5.94 -20.20
N GLY A 12 0.38 6.57 -20.22
CA GLY A 12 0.57 7.98 -20.51
C GLY A 12 0.15 8.90 -19.36
N MET A 13 0.00 8.37 -18.14
CA MET A 13 -0.19 9.19 -16.94
C MET A 13 1.17 9.64 -16.41
N ASP A 14 1.26 10.95 -16.14
CA ASP A 14 2.38 11.51 -15.40
C ASP A 14 2.47 10.79 -14.05
N VAL A 15 3.65 10.27 -13.73
CA VAL A 15 3.98 9.64 -12.46
C VAL A 15 3.59 10.57 -11.31
N TYR A 16 3.75 11.89 -11.43
CA TYR A 16 3.27 12.83 -10.41
C TYR A 16 1.73 12.96 -10.33
N GLN A 17 1.00 12.70 -11.41
CA GLN A 17 -0.47 12.69 -11.44
C GLN A 17 -1.07 11.33 -11.04
N LEU A 18 -0.37 10.22 -11.25
CA LEU A 18 -0.74 8.88 -10.75
C LEU A 18 -0.96 8.90 -9.23
N PHE A 19 -0.22 9.74 -8.52
CA PHE A 19 -0.26 9.85 -7.06
C PHE A 19 -1.28 10.84 -6.52
N GLY A 20 -1.99 11.58 -7.39
CA GLY A 20 -3.21 12.35 -7.08
C GLY A 20 -3.12 13.42 -5.99
N SER A 21 -2.05 13.47 -5.20
CA SER A 21 -1.80 14.44 -4.16
C SER A 21 -0.33 14.38 -3.76
N LYS A 22 0.15 15.47 -3.17
CA LYS A 22 1.47 15.59 -2.54
C LYS A 22 1.69 14.61 -1.36
N TYR A 23 0.75 13.68 -1.10
CA TYR A 23 0.57 12.92 0.15
C TYR A 23 0.34 11.42 -0.05
N ALA A 24 0.58 10.85 -1.24
CA ALA A 24 0.60 9.41 -1.41
C ALA A 24 1.79 8.81 -0.64
N GLN A 25 1.56 8.49 0.63
CA GLN A 25 2.58 7.96 1.52
C GLN A 25 2.84 6.50 1.16
N VAL A 26 4.08 6.21 0.77
CA VAL A 26 4.56 4.82 0.74
C VAL A 26 4.78 4.39 2.19
N ARG A 27 4.33 3.20 2.51
CA ARG A 27 4.46 2.63 3.85
C ARG A 27 4.91 1.19 3.73
N THR A 28 5.68 0.77 4.73
CA THR A 28 6.01 -0.64 4.91
C THR A 28 4.77 -1.41 5.30
N ILE A 29 4.79 -2.72 5.05
CA ILE A 29 3.73 -3.64 5.42
C ILE A 29 3.49 -3.60 6.93
N GLN A 30 4.55 -3.51 7.73
CA GLN A 30 4.43 -3.44 9.19
C GLN A 30 3.72 -2.15 9.62
N THR A 31 4.12 -1.00 9.08
CA THR A 31 3.44 0.28 9.37
C THR A 31 1.97 0.24 8.99
N LEU A 32 1.61 -0.42 7.88
CA LEU A 32 0.21 -0.60 7.51
C LEU A 32 -0.56 -1.53 8.47
N LYS A 33 0.09 -2.53 9.05
CA LYS A 33 -0.55 -3.40 10.05
C LYS A 33 -0.77 -2.68 11.37
N ASP A 34 0.15 -1.79 11.75
CA ASP A 34 0.16 -1.14 13.06
C ASP A 34 -0.72 0.12 13.10
N PHE A 35 -0.73 0.94 12.04
CA PHE A 35 -1.30 2.29 12.08
C PHE A 35 -2.66 2.47 11.38
N MET A 36 -3.19 1.45 10.69
CA MET A 36 -4.41 1.63 9.89
C MET A 36 -5.69 1.54 10.71
N LYS A 37 -6.03 2.66 11.37
CA LYS A 37 -7.36 2.96 11.93
C LYS A 37 -8.05 4.16 11.25
N GLU A 38 -7.38 4.85 10.33
CA GLU A 38 -7.95 6.02 9.66
C GLU A 38 -8.73 5.60 8.42
N ASP A 39 -10.04 5.47 8.57
CA ASP A 39 -10.96 5.19 7.47
C ASP A 39 -10.82 6.22 6.34
N GLY A 40 -10.58 5.74 5.12
CA GLY A 40 -10.66 6.54 3.89
C GLY A 40 -9.34 7.07 3.32
N LYS A 41 -8.18 6.70 3.88
CA LYS A 41 -6.87 6.96 3.25
C LYS A 41 -6.40 5.78 2.40
N ASN A 42 -5.80 6.11 1.25
CA ASN A 42 -5.10 5.16 0.39
C ASN A 42 -3.60 5.25 0.68
N TYR A 43 -2.93 4.10 0.74
CA TYR A 43 -1.48 4.03 0.95
C TYR A 43 -0.82 3.28 -0.20
N TRP A 44 0.45 3.57 -0.46
CA TRP A 44 1.24 2.80 -1.40
C TRP A 44 2.16 1.83 -0.66
N VAL A 45 2.30 0.62 -1.18
CA VAL A 45 3.24 -0.38 -0.66
C VAL A 45 4.15 -0.81 -1.79
N HIS A 46 5.46 -0.76 -1.55
CA HIS A 46 6.46 -1.37 -2.42
C HIS A 46 6.72 -2.80 -1.93
N ALA A 47 6.26 -3.80 -2.67
CA ALA A 47 6.36 -5.19 -2.25
C ALA A 47 6.51 -6.14 -3.43
N LYS A 48 6.95 -7.36 -3.14
CA LYS A 48 7.09 -8.45 -4.09
C LYS A 48 5.96 -9.46 -3.91
N ILE A 49 5.36 -9.91 -5.02
CA ILE A 49 4.36 -10.99 -4.96
C ILE A 49 5.07 -12.33 -4.77
N VAL A 50 4.83 -13.01 -3.66
CA VAL A 50 5.45 -14.33 -3.40
C VAL A 50 4.51 -15.49 -3.71
N SER A 51 3.21 -15.24 -3.72
CA SER A 51 2.22 -16.27 -3.98
C SER A 51 0.92 -15.71 -4.53
N ILE A 52 0.28 -16.46 -5.41
CA ILE A 52 -1.14 -16.29 -5.74
C ILE A 52 -1.91 -17.29 -4.89
N VAL A 53 -2.83 -16.80 -4.07
CA VAL A 53 -3.68 -17.67 -3.25
C VAL A 53 -4.74 -18.28 -4.17
N SER A 54 -4.54 -19.53 -4.55
CA SER A 54 -5.53 -20.28 -5.33
C SER A 54 -6.73 -20.60 -4.44
N ARG A 55 -7.82 -19.86 -4.60
CA ARG A 55 -9.16 -20.22 -4.15
C ARG A 55 -10.02 -20.51 -5.37
N ASP A 56 -11.09 -21.28 -5.19
CA ASP A 56 -12.08 -21.56 -6.25
C ASP A 56 -12.79 -20.29 -6.77
N ASP A 57 -12.72 -19.17 -6.02
CA ASP A 57 -13.46 -17.93 -6.25
C ASP A 57 -12.58 -16.75 -6.74
N PHE A 58 -11.60 -16.99 -7.61
CA PHE A 58 -10.76 -15.91 -8.19
C PHE A 58 -11.53 -14.98 -9.16
N TRP A 59 -12.82 -15.23 -9.37
CA TRP A 59 -13.74 -14.38 -10.11
C TRP A 59 -15.10 -14.34 -9.42
N TYR A 60 -15.87 -13.29 -9.69
CA TYR A 60 -17.27 -13.17 -9.27
C TYR A 60 -18.15 -12.71 -10.42
N ARG A 61 -19.45 -13.02 -10.34
CA ARG A 61 -20.44 -12.48 -11.28
C ARG A 61 -20.69 -11.02 -10.98
N ALA A 62 -20.43 -10.17 -11.95
CA ALA A 62 -20.49 -8.73 -11.81
C ALA A 62 -21.66 -8.12 -12.58
N CYS A 63 -22.17 -7.00 -12.06
CA CYS A 63 -23.20 -6.19 -12.71
C CYS A 63 -22.59 -5.47 -13.92
N MET A 64 -23.22 -5.58 -15.09
CA MET A 64 -22.72 -4.96 -16.33
C MET A 64 -22.62 -3.44 -16.27
N LEU A 65 -23.43 -2.78 -15.42
CA LEU A 65 -23.43 -1.33 -15.31
C LEU A 65 -22.44 -0.78 -14.28
N CYS A 66 -22.17 -1.51 -13.20
CA CYS A 66 -21.41 -0.96 -12.06
C CYS A 66 -20.28 -1.86 -11.52
N GLY A 67 -20.09 -3.04 -12.11
CA GLY A 67 -19.01 -3.99 -11.76
C GLY A 67 -19.12 -4.63 -10.37
N LYS A 68 -20.21 -4.39 -9.62
CA LYS A 68 -20.40 -4.97 -8.28
C LYS A 68 -20.97 -6.38 -8.33
N PRO A 69 -20.73 -7.21 -7.30
CA PRO A 69 -21.27 -8.56 -7.22
C PRO A 69 -22.79 -8.60 -7.43
N VAL A 70 -23.25 -9.62 -8.15
CA VAL A 70 -24.67 -9.86 -8.44
C VAL A 70 -25.07 -11.20 -7.84
N GLU A 71 -26.21 -11.22 -7.16
CA GLU A 71 -26.81 -12.46 -6.67
C GLU A 71 -27.96 -12.89 -7.57
N VAL A 72 -28.24 -14.20 -7.55
CA VAL A 72 -29.37 -14.78 -8.25
C VAL A 72 -30.54 -14.90 -7.27
N VAL A 73 -31.54 -14.05 -7.43
CA VAL A 73 -32.75 -14.04 -6.61
C VAL A 73 -33.93 -14.44 -7.48
N ALA A 74 -34.62 -15.52 -7.14
CA ALA A 74 -35.77 -16.05 -7.89
C ALA A 74 -35.49 -16.24 -9.40
N GLY A 75 -34.28 -16.72 -9.75
CA GLY A 75 -33.85 -16.93 -11.14
C GLY A 75 -33.44 -15.66 -11.89
N GLN A 76 -33.53 -14.48 -11.26
CA GLN A 76 -33.11 -13.21 -11.84
C GLN A 76 -31.79 -12.72 -11.21
N LYS A 77 -30.91 -12.21 -12.06
CA LYS A 77 -29.58 -11.70 -11.67
C LYS A 77 -29.71 -10.23 -11.28
N LYS A 78 -29.93 -9.94 -10.00
CA LYS A 78 -30.21 -8.58 -9.53
C LYS A 78 -29.00 -7.98 -8.82
N CYS A 79 -28.58 -6.80 -9.28
CA CYS A 79 -27.60 -6.00 -8.55
C CYS A 79 -28.28 -5.25 -7.41
N PHE A 80 -27.87 -5.51 -6.16
CA PHE A 80 -28.43 -4.79 -5.00
C PHE A 80 -27.98 -3.33 -4.92
N ARG A 81 -26.86 -2.97 -5.54
CA ARG A 81 -26.35 -1.59 -5.51
C ARG A 81 -27.12 -0.64 -6.42
N CYS A 82 -27.39 -1.04 -7.66
CA CYS A 82 -28.05 -0.17 -8.65
C CYS A 82 -29.45 -0.65 -9.06
N GLY A 83 -29.92 -1.79 -8.56
CA GLY A 83 -31.22 -2.38 -8.90
C GLY A 83 -31.29 -3.01 -10.28
N TYR A 84 -30.23 -2.95 -11.08
CA TYR A 84 -30.20 -3.49 -12.45
C TYR A 84 -30.35 -5.01 -12.48
N ILE A 85 -31.20 -5.49 -13.38
CA ILE A 85 -31.38 -6.91 -13.67
C ILE A 85 -30.52 -7.25 -14.88
N SER A 86 -29.50 -8.08 -14.68
CA SER A 86 -28.51 -8.40 -15.72
C SER A 86 -29.05 -9.44 -16.69
N VAL A 87 -29.00 -9.12 -17.99
CA VAL A 87 -29.45 -10.01 -19.08
C VAL A 87 -28.37 -11.05 -19.46
N GLY A 88 -27.12 -10.82 -19.08
CA GLY A 88 -25.97 -11.72 -19.31
C GLY A 88 -25.13 -11.95 -18.06
N ASP A 89 -24.07 -12.76 -18.19
CA ASP A 89 -23.03 -12.91 -17.17
C ASP A 89 -21.78 -12.15 -17.59
N ILE A 90 -21.27 -11.31 -16.69
CA ILE A 90 -19.91 -10.79 -16.77
C ILE A 90 -19.17 -11.31 -15.55
N TYR A 91 -17.95 -11.75 -15.76
CA TYR A 91 -17.06 -12.23 -14.71
C TYR A 91 -15.94 -11.22 -14.54
N MET A 92 -15.64 -10.86 -13.30
CA MET A 92 -14.55 -9.95 -12.95
C MET A 92 -13.61 -10.67 -12.00
N TYR A 93 -12.30 -10.45 -12.17
CA TYR A 93 -11.31 -11.04 -11.28
C TYR A 93 -11.38 -10.47 -9.86
N ASN A 94 -11.04 -11.32 -8.89
CA ASN A 94 -10.86 -11.00 -7.49
C ASN A 94 -9.70 -11.84 -6.95
N LEU A 95 -8.50 -11.57 -7.45
CA LEU A 95 -7.32 -12.40 -7.19
C LEU A 95 -6.71 -12.05 -5.84
N GLU A 96 -6.59 -13.03 -4.95
CA GLU A 96 -5.84 -12.87 -3.69
C GLU A 96 -4.37 -13.23 -3.92
N VAL A 97 -3.46 -12.36 -3.49
CA VAL A 97 -2.01 -12.55 -3.57
C VAL A 97 -1.36 -12.28 -2.22
N ILE A 98 -0.27 -12.98 -1.94
CA ILE A 98 0.59 -12.70 -0.79
C ILE A 98 1.77 -11.88 -1.29
N VAL A 99 1.99 -10.74 -0.67
CA VAL A 99 3.15 -9.89 -0.94
C VAL A 99 4.05 -9.79 0.27
N VAL A 100 5.34 -9.56 0.03
CA VAL A 100 6.35 -9.35 1.07
C VAL A 100 7.18 -8.10 0.79
N ASP A 101 7.58 -7.43 1.86
CA ASP A 101 8.67 -6.46 1.89
C ASP A 101 9.70 -6.93 2.94
N ASP A 102 10.61 -6.05 3.33
CA ASP A 102 11.60 -6.29 4.38
C ASP A 102 11.00 -6.33 5.81
N THR A 103 9.83 -5.71 6.02
CA THR A 103 9.17 -5.63 7.32
C THR A 103 8.14 -6.74 7.57
N GLY A 104 7.66 -7.42 6.53
CA GLY A 104 6.76 -8.55 6.69
C GLY A 104 6.03 -8.99 5.42
N TYR A 105 4.84 -9.57 5.62
CA TYR A 105 3.97 -10.06 4.55
C TYR A 105 2.52 -9.63 4.74
N MET A 106 1.76 -9.48 3.66
CA MET A 106 0.31 -9.18 3.73
C MET A 106 -0.46 -9.81 2.58
N ASN A 107 -1.77 -9.97 2.79
CA ASN A 107 -2.69 -10.46 1.76
C ASN A 107 -3.35 -9.27 1.04
N LEU A 108 -3.15 -9.21 -0.27
CA LEU A 108 -3.76 -8.22 -1.15
C LEU A 108 -4.84 -8.87 -2.01
N VAL A 109 -5.94 -8.16 -2.22
CA VAL A 109 -7.02 -8.54 -3.12
C VAL A 109 -6.99 -7.61 -4.31
N LEU A 110 -6.57 -8.15 -5.46
CA LEU A 110 -6.45 -7.41 -6.70
C LEU A 110 -7.80 -7.32 -7.40
N SER A 111 -8.25 -6.10 -7.67
CA SER A 111 -9.44 -5.84 -8.49
C SER A 111 -9.25 -6.36 -9.93
N ASP A 112 -10.33 -6.40 -10.71
CA ASP A 112 -10.32 -6.87 -12.10
C ASP A 112 -9.23 -6.23 -12.96
N LYS A 113 -9.04 -4.91 -12.87
CA LYS A 113 -8.00 -4.19 -13.62
C LYS A 113 -6.60 -4.59 -13.18
N ALA A 114 -6.34 -4.62 -11.87
CA ALA A 114 -5.04 -4.98 -11.31
C ALA A 114 -4.69 -6.45 -11.62
N SER A 115 -5.66 -7.35 -11.45
CA SER A 115 -5.54 -8.77 -11.79
C SER A 115 -5.29 -8.97 -13.28
N THR A 116 -6.05 -8.29 -14.14
CA THR A 116 -5.85 -8.37 -15.59
C THR A 116 -4.46 -7.91 -15.97
N ARG A 117 -3.95 -6.79 -15.41
CA ARG A 117 -2.60 -6.30 -15.67
C ARG A 117 -1.52 -7.29 -15.22
N LEU A 118 -1.67 -7.88 -14.03
CA LEU A 118 -0.75 -8.91 -13.52
C LEU A 118 -0.75 -10.15 -14.43
N ILE A 119 -1.94 -10.67 -14.74
CA ILE A 119 -2.13 -11.93 -15.47
C ILE A 119 -1.93 -11.75 -16.99
N ARG A 120 -1.94 -10.52 -17.53
CA ARG A 120 -1.97 -10.18 -18.98
C ARG A 120 -0.90 -10.90 -19.79
N LEU A 121 -1.21 -12.13 -20.16
CA LEU A 121 -0.45 -13.01 -21.01
C LEU A 121 -1.51 -13.64 -21.92
N GLU A 122 -1.47 -13.28 -23.21
CA GLU A 122 -2.43 -13.77 -24.21
C GLU A 122 -2.34 -15.30 -24.45
N THR A 123 -1.37 -15.93 -23.80
CA THR A 123 -1.19 -17.37 -23.63
C THR A 123 -0.53 -17.57 -22.28
N VAL A 124 -0.86 -18.64 -21.55
CA VAL A 124 -0.31 -18.99 -20.22
C VAL A 124 1.21 -19.25 -20.30
N ASP A 125 2.00 -18.20 -20.52
CA ASP A 125 3.45 -18.26 -20.42
C ASP A 125 3.80 -18.23 -18.93
N CYS A 126 3.82 -19.42 -18.33
CA CYS A 126 4.17 -19.61 -16.93
C CYS A 126 5.51 -18.95 -16.57
N ILE A 127 6.45 -18.83 -17.53
CA ILE A 127 7.75 -18.18 -17.31
C ILE A 127 7.56 -16.67 -17.21
N ALA A 128 6.76 -16.07 -18.09
CA ALA A 128 6.45 -14.64 -18.02
C ALA A 128 5.67 -14.29 -16.74
N LEU A 129 4.71 -15.13 -16.33
CA LEU A 129 4.00 -14.96 -15.07
C LEU A 129 4.94 -15.10 -13.87
N GLN A 130 5.79 -16.13 -13.86
CA GLN A 130 6.78 -16.32 -12.81
C GLN A 130 7.75 -15.15 -12.70
N LYS A 131 8.22 -14.58 -13.82
CA LYS A 131 9.07 -13.39 -13.82
C LYS A 131 8.35 -12.17 -13.22
N ARG A 132 7.06 -11.98 -13.52
CA ARG A 132 6.25 -10.90 -12.92
C ARG A 132 6.03 -11.09 -11.43
N LEU A 133 5.74 -12.31 -10.99
CA LEU A 133 5.65 -12.62 -9.56
C LEU A 133 6.98 -12.35 -8.85
N LEU A 134 8.09 -12.67 -9.50
CA LEU A 134 9.41 -12.42 -8.92
C LEU A 134 9.80 -10.93 -8.86
N ALA A 135 9.09 -10.05 -9.58
CA ALA A 135 9.34 -8.61 -9.59
C ALA A 135 8.65 -7.90 -8.42
N THR A 136 9.26 -6.80 -7.97
CA THR A 136 8.62 -5.86 -7.04
C THR A 136 7.64 -4.96 -7.80
N ALA A 137 6.57 -4.55 -7.13
CA ALA A 137 5.60 -3.60 -7.67
C ALA A 137 5.11 -2.64 -6.58
N LEU A 138 4.45 -1.57 -7.01
CA LEU A 138 3.76 -0.61 -6.16
C LEU A 138 2.27 -0.90 -6.15
N PHE A 139 1.70 -1.04 -4.95
CA PHE A 139 0.28 -1.33 -4.73
C PHE A 139 -0.37 -0.15 -4.01
N GLU A 140 -1.37 0.47 -4.63
CA GLU A 140 -2.25 1.40 -3.92
C GLU A 140 -3.30 0.57 -3.18
N VAL A 141 -3.20 0.55 -1.87
CA VAL A 141 -4.05 -0.24 -0.98
C VAL A 141 -5.12 0.64 -0.36
N ILE A 142 -6.35 0.12 -0.41
CA ILE A 142 -7.54 0.69 0.21
C ILE A 142 -7.97 -0.25 1.33
N PHE A 143 -8.27 0.34 2.48
CA PHE A 143 -8.86 -0.40 3.58
C PHE A 143 -10.24 -0.95 3.21
N SER A 144 -10.42 -2.25 3.43
CA SER A 144 -11.72 -2.91 3.41
C SER A 144 -12.01 -3.30 4.84
N SER A 145 -13.20 -2.96 5.35
CA SER A 145 -13.61 -3.32 6.71
C SER A 145 -13.35 -4.81 6.98
N ASP A 146 -12.70 -5.08 8.12
CA ASP A 146 -12.26 -6.40 8.57
C ASP A 146 -13.46 -7.37 8.68
N ASP A 147 -13.41 -8.50 7.97
CA ASP A 147 -14.41 -9.58 8.03
C ASP A 147 -13.97 -10.77 8.92
N GLY A 148 -12.79 -10.70 9.55
CA GLY A 148 -12.33 -11.70 10.53
C GLY A 148 -10.82 -11.94 10.56
N LEU A 149 -10.43 -13.10 11.10
CA LEU A 149 -9.07 -13.55 11.52
C LEU A 149 -7.87 -13.25 10.59
N VAL A 150 -8.08 -12.88 9.33
CA VAL A 150 -7.02 -12.53 8.36
C VAL A 150 -7.37 -11.20 7.69
N ARG A 151 -6.58 -10.16 7.99
CA ARG A 151 -6.72 -8.85 7.35
C ARG A 151 -6.40 -8.96 5.86
N ARG A 152 -7.36 -8.55 5.02
CA ARG A 152 -7.20 -8.44 3.57
C ARG A 152 -7.29 -6.99 3.15
N PHE A 153 -6.45 -6.58 2.22
CA PHE A 153 -6.41 -5.21 1.73
C PHE A 153 -6.74 -5.16 0.24
N ASN A 154 -7.68 -4.30 -0.15
CA ASN A 154 -8.07 -4.19 -1.54
C ASN A 154 -7.08 -3.31 -2.29
N VAL A 155 -6.72 -3.70 -3.52
CA VAL A 155 -5.83 -2.91 -4.36
C VAL A 155 -6.64 -2.16 -5.41
N SER A 156 -6.57 -0.83 -5.37
CA SER A 156 -7.19 0.05 -6.37
C SER A 156 -6.32 0.28 -7.59
N ARG A 157 -5.00 0.38 -7.38
CA ARG A 157 -4.01 0.60 -8.45
C ARG A 157 -2.78 -0.26 -8.22
N PHE A 158 -2.16 -0.65 -9.32
CA PHE A 158 -0.99 -1.50 -9.37
C PHE A 158 -0.03 -0.93 -10.41
N ASN A 159 1.24 -0.75 -10.05
CA ASN A 159 2.28 -0.27 -10.97
C ASN A 159 3.54 -1.15 -10.87
N ASP A 160 3.88 -1.77 -11.99
CA ASP A 160 5.05 -2.64 -12.19
C ASP A 160 6.10 -2.02 -13.12
N ASP A 161 6.00 -0.73 -13.43
CA ASP A 161 6.96 0.00 -14.25
C ASP A 161 8.29 0.20 -13.49
N PRO A 162 9.42 -0.34 -13.99
CA PRO A 162 10.72 -0.22 -13.32
C PRO A 162 11.17 1.21 -13.08
N ASP A 163 10.88 2.14 -14.00
CA ASP A 163 11.29 3.54 -13.88
C ASP A 163 10.51 4.25 -12.77
N VAL A 164 9.22 3.91 -12.64
CA VAL A 164 8.37 4.37 -11.54
C VAL A 164 8.89 3.83 -10.22
N ILE A 165 9.13 2.52 -10.15
CA ILE A 165 9.64 1.86 -8.94
C ILE A 165 10.98 2.46 -8.50
N GLU A 166 11.90 2.71 -9.44
CA GLU A 166 13.22 3.28 -9.14
C GLU A 166 13.11 4.73 -8.65
N ALA A 167 12.26 5.54 -9.28
CA ALA A 167 11.97 6.90 -8.82
C ALA A 167 11.43 6.90 -7.37
N TYR A 168 10.74 5.84 -6.94
CA TYR A 168 10.25 5.67 -5.58
C TYR A 168 11.32 5.33 -4.56
N LYS A 169 12.26 4.44 -4.90
CA LYS A 169 13.34 4.08 -3.96
C LYS A 169 14.11 5.31 -3.50
N HIS A 170 14.38 6.24 -4.41
CA HIS A 170 15.06 7.49 -4.07
C HIS A 170 14.25 8.39 -3.12
N ARG A 171 12.92 8.30 -3.13
CA ARG A 171 12.05 9.12 -2.28
C ARG A 171 11.83 8.49 -0.90
N TYR A 172 11.71 7.16 -0.84
CA TYR A 172 11.62 6.39 0.40
C TYR A 172 12.89 6.58 1.25
N LEU A 173 14.07 6.45 0.64
CA LEU A 173 15.35 6.70 1.31
C LEU A 173 15.49 8.14 1.81
N HIS A 174 14.92 9.12 1.11
CA HIS A 174 14.96 10.51 1.56
C HIS A 174 14.04 10.76 2.76
N GLU A 175 12.87 10.12 2.82
CA GLU A 175 11.97 10.24 3.99
C GLU A 175 12.58 9.54 5.22
N GLU A 176 13.13 8.33 5.08
CA GLU A 176 13.83 7.64 6.19
C GLU A 176 15.05 8.42 6.70
N MET A 177 15.85 9.00 5.79
CA MET A 177 16.97 9.85 6.20
C MET A 177 16.51 11.11 6.94
N VAL A 178 15.38 11.70 6.54
CA VAL A 178 14.83 12.87 7.25
C VAL A 178 14.29 12.48 8.61
N GLU A 179 13.55 11.36 8.73
CA GLU A 179 13.03 10.87 10.00
C GLU A 179 14.17 10.46 10.96
N ALA A 180 15.22 9.82 10.46
CA ALA A 180 16.40 9.46 11.24
C ALA A 180 17.15 10.71 11.74
N ASN A 181 17.34 11.71 10.88
CA ASN A 181 18.00 12.96 11.29
C ASN A 181 17.18 13.72 12.33
N VAL A 182 15.85 13.75 12.20
CA VAL A 182 14.97 14.38 13.21
C VAL A 182 15.04 13.63 14.54
N ALA A 183 15.06 12.30 14.52
CA ALA A 183 15.20 11.49 15.73
C ALA A 183 16.57 11.64 16.41
N GLU A 184 17.65 11.77 15.64
CA GLU A 184 18.99 12.08 16.17
C GLU A 184 19.04 13.47 16.81
N GLU A 185 18.45 14.50 16.18
CA GLU A 185 18.37 15.85 16.76
C GLU A 185 17.53 15.88 18.05
N GLU A 186 16.41 15.15 18.11
CA GLU A 186 15.58 15.06 19.32
C GLU A 186 16.29 14.31 20.46
N ALA A 187 17.11 13.29 20.16
CA ALA A 187 17.90 12.56 21.14
C ALA A 187 19.07 13.39 21.70
N ASP A 188 19.76 14.15 20.83
CA ASP A 188 20.83 15.07 21.24
C ASP A 188 20.29 16.17 22.17
N ASP A 189 19.09 16.69 21.89
CA ASP A 189 18.43 17.66 22.76
C ASP A 189 18.07 17.05 24.12
N GLU A 190 17.54 15.81 24.15
CA GLU A 190 17.17 15.10 25.39
C GLU A 190 18.39 14.80 26.28
N GLU A 191 19.49 14.31 25.71
CA GLU A 191 20.76 14.11 26.44
C GLU A 191 21.30 15.43 27.02
N GLN A 192 21.15 16.53 26.26
CA GLN A 192 21.56 17.84 26.73
C GLN A 192 20.72 18.27 27.94
N TRP A 193 19.39 18.12 27.90
CA TRP A 193 18.50 18.44 29.02
C TRP A 193 18.75 17.58 30.27
N GLU A 194 19.07 16.28 30.12
CA GLU A 194 19.43 15.41 31.24
C GLU A 194 20.74 15.86 31.92
N HIS A 195 21.73 16.27 31.12
CA HIS A 195 22.99 16.81 31.64
C HIS A 195 22.79 18.12 32.45
N TRP A 196 21.90 19.00 32.01
CA TRP A 196 21.54 20.22 32.76
C TRP A 196 20.84 19.91 34.09
N GLN A 197 20.08 18.81 34.20
CA GLN A 197 19.41 18.41 35.44
C GLN A 197 20.38 17.84 36.48
N GLU A 198 21.38 17.06 36.05
CA GLU A 198 22.41 16.52 36.95
C GLU A 198 23.29 17.63 37.55
N GLU A 199 23.63 18.67 36.77
CA GLU A 199 24.39 19.82 37.27
C GLU A 199 23.61 20.68 38.29
N GLU A 200 22.28 20.77 38.18
CA GLU A 200 21.45 21.49 39.15
C GLU A 200 21.28 20.72 40.48
N GLU A 201 21.30 19.39 40.47
CA GLU A 201 21.23 18.56 41.69
C GLU A 201 22.56 18.56 42.45
N GLU A 202 23.70 18.52 41.76
CA GLU A 202 25.05 18.60 42.39
C GLU A 202 25.39 20.01 42.91
N GLY A 203 24.70 21.05 42.46
CA GLY A 203 24.87 22.43 42.92
C GLY A 203 24.17 22.80 44.23
N SER A 204 23.36 21.90 44.80
CA SER A 204 22.51 22.22 45.96
C SER A 204 23.13 21.94 47.34
N ASP A 205 24.33 21.37 47.40
CA ASP A 205 24.99 20.99 48.65
C ASP A 205 26.25 21.82 48.92
N ASN A 206 26.08 23.11 49.22
CA ASN A 206 27.11 23.87 49.93
C ASN A 206 26.52 24.64 51.10
N SER A 207 26.30 23.88 52.17
CA SER A 207 26.47 24.18 53.59
C SER A 207 26.20 25.62 54.05
N CYS A 208 25.19 25.72 54.91
CA CYS A 208 25.10 26.66 56.01
C CYS A 208 26.48 26.82 56.69
N VAL A 209 26.97 28.05 56.78
CA VAL A 209 28.02 28.42 57.73
C VAL A 209 27.46 29.54 58.59
N ASP A 210 27.31 29.21 59.87
CA ASP A 210 26.99 30.10 60.98
C ASP A 210 28.05 31.21 61.14
N ASP A 211 27.59 32.45 61.36
CA ASP A 211 27.97 33.35 62.47
C ASP A 211 27.29 34.73 62.35
#